data_AF-A0A1F3T2R8-F1
#
_entry.id   AF-A0A1F3T2R8-F1
#
_cell.length_a   1.000
_cell.length_b   1.000
_cell.length_c   1.000
_cell.angle_alpha   90.00
_cell.angle_beta   90.00
_cell.angle_gamma   90.00
#
_symmetry.space_group_name_H-M   'P 1'
#
loop_
_entity.id
_entity.type
_entity.pdbx_description
1 polymer ?
#
loop_
_entity_poly.entity_id
_entity_poly.type
_entity_poly.pdbx_seq_one_letter_code
_entity_poly.pdbx_strand_id
1 'polypeptide(L)'
;MRFFITVNTRAEFLDFFRRVTMTESLRDLVGESPRLRITAKAKAQIQYQSGLLKRREQQGGDPVFTDNQIKAIKSSFSAGRFSGKSGWLAMCEEILTGRLDEIENQLNEFGVEYISQHIEQQKDLFNAEITWPPAKRLAEQSCMGFSDAMILNAAQCSRFPCIISIDFDIGYAALASAEAKDVVMPDSVAEQYRHYHFEQVN
;
A
#
# COMPACT_ATOMS: atom_id res chain seq x y z
N MET A 1 22.73 -6.55 5.16
CA MET A 1 22.29 -5.16 4.95
C MET A 1 20.85 -5.08 5.46
N ARG A 2 20.48 -4.07 6.24
CA ARG A 2 19.12 -3.91 6.77
C ARG A 2 18.42 -2.79 6.03
N PHE A 3 17.20 -3.03 5.60
CA PHE A 3 16.34 -2.02 4.99
C PHE A 3 15.24 -1.65 5.96
N PHE A 4 14.84 -0.39 5.92
CA PHE A 4 13.88 0.17 6.84
C PHE A 4 12.72 0.79 6.09
N ILE A 5 11.50 0.44 6.49
CA ILE A 5 10.25 0.95 5.90
C ILE A 5 9.39 1.65 6.95
N THR A 6 8.61 2.63 6.53
CA THR A 6 7.69 3.35 7.42
C THR A 6 6.41 2.56 7.67
N VAL A 7 5.60 2.98 8.66
CA VAL A 7 4.25 2.41 8.88
C VAL A 7 3.41 2.49 7.60
N ASN A 8 3.45 3.63 6.93
CA ASN A 8 2.61 3.91 5.76
C ASN A 8 3.00 3.03 4.58
N THR A 9 4.29 2.93 4.29
CA THR A 9 4.81 2.02 3.25
C THR A 9 4.43 0.56 3.53
N ARG A 10 4.52 0.13 4.80
CA ARG A 10 4.10 -1.22 5.21
C ARG A 10 2.59 -1.42 5.02
N ALA A 11 1.78 -0.45 5.41
CA ALA A 11 0.33 -0.50 5.25
C ALA A 11 -0.09 -0.59 3.77
N GLU A 12 0.55 0.20 2.90
CA GLU A 12 0.32 0.15 1.44
C GLU A 12 0.70 -1.19 0.83
N PHE A 13 1.85 -1.75 1.23
CA PHE A 13 2.28 -3.07 0.81
C PHE A 13 1.27 -4.15 1.22
N LEU A 14 0.90 -4.20 2.50
CA LEU A 14 -0.05 -5.19 3.01
C LEU A 14 -1.43 -5.03 2.38
N ASP A 15 -1.87 -3.80 2.12
CA ASP A 15 -3.14 -3.56 1.44
C ASP A 15 -3.12 -4.03 -0.02
N PHE A 16 -2.02 -3.79 -0.74
CA PHE A 16 -1.83 -4.32 -2.08
C PHE A 16 -1.90 -5.85 -2.08
N PHE A 17 -1.17 -6.52 -1.19
CA PHE A 17 -1.20 -7.98 -1.07
C PHE A 17 -2.58 -8.51 -0.66
N ARG A 18 -3.27 -7.83 0.25
CA ARG A 18 -4.67 -8.14 0.59
C ARG A 18 -5.55 -8.11 -0.67
N ARG A 19 -5.39 -7.09 -1.53
CA ARG A 19 -6.17 -6.97 -2.76
C ARG A 19 -5.80 -8.05 -3.79
N VAL A 20 -4.52 -8.40 -3.94
CA VAL A 20 -4.06 -9.51 -4.79
C VAL A 20 -4.71 -10.82 -4.35
N THR A 21 -4.51 -11.20 -3.09
CA THR A 21 -5.04 -12.45 -2.51
C THR A 21 -6.55 -12.54 -2.64
N MET A 22 -7.27 -11.44 -2.36
CA MET A 22 -8.71 -11.39 -2.55
C MET A 22 -9.11 -11.52 -4.02
N THR A 23 -8.38 -10.88 -4.94
CA THR A 23 -8.69 -10.93 -6.38
C THR A 23 -8.58 -12.36 -6.91
N GLU A 24 -7.47 -13.02 -6.65
CA GLU A 24 -7.22 -14.39 -7.06
C GLU A 24 -8.27 -15.35 -6.48
N SER A 25 -8.43 -15.30 -5.16
CA SER A 25 -9.33 -16.21 -4.44
C SER A 25 -10.79 -16.00 -4.83
N LEU A 26 -11.25 -14.76 -5.02
CA LEU A 26 -12.63 -14.50 -5.46
C LEU A 26 -12.87 -15.02 -6.88
N ARG A 27 -11.90 -14.88 -7.80
CA ARG A 27 -12.01 -15.42 -9.16
C ARG A 27 -12.09 -16.95 -9.14
N ASP A 28 -11.33 -17.60 -8.28
CA ASP A 28 -11.35 -19.06 -8.11
C ASP A 28 -12.70 -19.58 -7.58
N LEU A 29 -13.39 -18.81 -6.72
CA LEU A 29 -14.72 -19.16 -6.20
C LEU A 29 -15.83 -19.19 -7.27
N VAL A 30 -15.57 -18.67 -8.46
CA VAL A 30 -16.51 -18.70 -9.59
C VAL A 30 -16.37 -19.98 -10.44
N GLY A 31 -15.25 -20.69 -10.30
CA GLY A 31 -14.90 -21.89 -11.06
C GLY A 31 -15.85 -23.10 -10.88
N GLU A 32 -15.51 -24.20 -11.54
CA GLU A 32 -16.35 -25.41 -11.64
C GLU A 32 -16.46 -26.21 -10.33
N SER A 33 -15.51 -26.05 -9.41
CA SER A 33 -15.50 -26.69 -8.08
C SER A 33 -15.00 -25.73 -7.01
N PRO A 34 -15.82 -24.77 -6.58
CA PRO A 34 -15.37 -23.76 -5.63
C PRO A 34 -15.20 -24.37 -4.23
N ARG A 35 -14.10 -24.02 -3.56
CA ARG A 35 -13.81 -24.44 -2.17
C ARG A 35 -14.89 -23.98 -1.19
N LEU A 36 -15.55 -22.86 -1.48
CA LEU A 36 -16.64 -22.31 -0.69
C LEU A 36 -17.91 -22.13 -1.53
N ARG A 37 -19.06 -22.50 -0.96
CA ARG A 37 -20.36 -22.25 -1.58
C ARG A 37 -20.82 -20.82 -1.31
N ILE A 38 -20.94 -20.04 -2.38
CA ILE A 38 -21.42 -18.65 -2.33
C ILE A 38 -22.83 -18.50 -2.90
N THR A 39 -23.49 -17.37 -2.65
CA THR A 39 -24.81 -17.09 -3.23
C THR A 39 -24.70 -16.84 -4.74
N ALA A 40 -25.78 -17.10 -5.49
CA ALA A 40 -25.82 -16.75 -6.92
C ALA A 40 -25.62 -15.25 -7.16
N LYS A 41 -26.14 -14.40 -6.27
CA LYS A 41 -25.93 -12.95 -6.28
C LYS A 41 -24.45 -12.61 -6.15
N ALA A 42 -23.75 -13.22 -5.18
CA ALA A 42 -22.33 -13.02 -4.99
C ALA A 42 -21.51 -13.51 -6.19
N LYS A 43 -21.83 -14.71 -6.71
CA LYS A 43 -21.18 -15.26 -7.90
C LYS A 43 -21.32 -14.32 -9.11
N ALA A 44 -22.53 -13.83 -9.37
CA ALA A 44 -22.79 -12.88 -10.46
C ALA A 44 -22.01 -11.58 -10.28
N GLN A 45 -21.93 -11.06 -9.05
CA GLN A 45 -21.19 -9.83 -8.77
C GLN A 45 -19.68 -10.00 -8.97
N ILE A 46 -19.11 -11.13 -8.55
CA ILE A 46 -17.69 -11.45 -8.79
C ILE A 46 -17.43 -11.56 -10.30
N GLN A 47 -18.29 -12.27 -11.04
CA GLN A 47 -18.17 -12.40 -12.50
C GLN A 47 -18.21 -11.04 -13.20
N TYR A 48 -19.15 -10.17 -12.81
CA TYR A 48 -19.27 -8.83 -13.35
C TYR A 48 -17.99 -8.00 -13.12
N GLN A 49 -17.50 -7.96 -11.88
CA GLN A 49 -16.26 -7.22 -11.55
C GLN A 49 -15.03 -7.83 -12.22
N SER A 50 -14.96 -9.15 -12.35
CA SER A 50 -13.89 -9.84 -13.09
C SER A 50 -13.90 -9.48 -14.57
N GLY A 51 -15.09 -9.30 -15.16
CA GLY A 51 -15.22 -8.81 -16.53
C GLY A 51 -14.70 -7.38 -16.71
N LEU A 52 -14.99 -6.49 -15.76
CA LEU A 52 -14.44 -5.12 -15.76
C LEU A 52 -12.91 -5.13 -15.60
N LEU A 53 -12.40 -5.95 -14.67
CA LEU A 53 -10.97 -6.13 -14.46
C LEU A 53 -10.27 -6.58 -15.74
N LYS A 54 -10.80 -7.60 -16.42
CA LYS A 54 -10.23 -8.14 -17.65
C LYS A 54 -10.15 -7.10 -18.79
N ARG A 55 -11.13 -6.20 -18.88
CA ARG A 55 -11.07 -5.08 -19.85
C ARG A 55 -9.96 -4.10 -19.51
N ARG A 56 -9.75 -3.80 -18.22
CA ARG A 56 -8.67 -2.94 -17.76
C ARG A 56 -7.30 -3.58 -18.01
N GLU A 57 -7.16 -4.88 -17.75
CA GLU A 57 -5.94 -5.66 -18.05
C GLU A 57 -5.59 -5.56 -19.54
N GLN A 58 -6.58 -5.68 -20.44
CA GLN A 58 -6.40 -5.52 -21.89
C GLN A 58 -5.96 -4.11 -22.31
N GLN A 59 -6.21 -3.11 -21.47
CA GLN A 59 -5.79 -1.73 -21.67
C GLN A 59 -4.44 -1.42 -20.98
N GLY A 60 -3.76 -2.44 -20.44
CA GLY A 60 -2.47 -2.30 -19.76
C GLY A 60 -2.57 -1.87 -18.29
N GLY A 61 -3.75 -1.86 -17.68
CA GLY A 61 -3.91 -1.56 -16.26
C GLY A 61 -3.77 -2.80 -15.36
N ASP A 62 -3.66 -2.56 -14.05
CA ASP A 62 -3.35 -3.61 -13.08
C ASP A 62 -4.35 -4.77 -13.06
N PRO A 63 -3.89 -6.03 -12.90
CA PRO A 63 -4.73 -7.23 -12.81
C PRO A 63 -5.32 -7.48 -11.41
N VAL A 64 -5.48 -6.43 -10.60
CA VAL A 64 -5.90 -6.53 -9.18
C VAL A 64 -7.17 -5.71 -8.93
N PHE A 65 -8.18 -6.28 -8.28
CA PHE A 65 -9.39 -5.51 -7.95
C PHE A 65 -9.05 -4.24 -7.17
N THR A 66 -9.73 -3.14 -7.51
CA THR A 66 -9.69 -1.94 -6.68
C THR A 66 -10.49 -2.16 -5.42
N ASP A 67 -10.24 -1.31 -4.44
CA ASP A 67 -10.93 -1.36 -3.16
C ASP A 67 -12.45 -1.17 -3.32
N ASN A 68 -12.86 -0.34 -4.28
CA ASN A 68 -14.27 -0.15 -4.63
C ASN A 68 -14.89 -1.41 -5.25
N GLN A 69 -14.15 -2.15 -6.07
CA GLN A 69 -14.63 -3.41 -6.63
C GLN A 69 -14.80 -4.46 -5.53
N ILE A 70 -13.84 -4.57 -4.61
CA ILE A 70 -13.94 -5.47 -3.45
C ILE A 70 -15.15 -5.09 -2.57
N LYS A 71 -15.38 -3.79 -2.30
CA LYS A 71 -16.56 -3.30 -1.57
C LYS A 71 -17.87 -3.64 -2.30
N ALA A 72 -17.91 -3.51 -3.63
CA ALA A 72 -19.06 -3.86 -4.44
C ALA A 72 -19.34 -5.38 -4.45
N ILE A 73 -18.30 -6.21 -4.37
CA ILE A 73 -18.46 -7.66 -4.20
C ILE A 73 -18.95 -7.94 -2.77
N LYS A 74 -18.31 -7.38 -1.75
CA LYS A 74 -18.68 -7.54 -0.33
C LYS A 74 -20.17 -7.28 -0.08
N SER A 75 -20.72 -6.21 -0.66
CA SER A 75 -22.14 -5.86 -0.48
C SER A 75 -23.13 -6.89 -1.05
N SER A 76 -22.67 -7.79 -1.92
CA SER A 76 -23.47 -8.89 -2.48
C SER A 76 -23.54 -10.13 -1.57
N PHE A 77 -22.67 -10.23 -0.56
CA PHE A 77 -22.70 -11.28 0.46
C PHE A 77 -23.70 -10.88 1.57
N SER A 78 -24.91 -11.44 1.53
CA SER A 78 -25.99 -11.12 2.48
C SER A 78 -25.65 -11.55 3.92
N ALA A 79 -25.94 -10.70 4.90
CA ALA A 79 -25.91 -11.03 6.34
C ALA A 79 -27.17 -11.79 6.82
N GLY A 80 -27.69 -12.73 6.02
CA GLY A 80 -28.92 -13.45 6.34
C GLY A 80 -28.68 -14.56 7.37
N ARG A 81 -29.27 -14.41 8.58
CA ARG A 81 -29.14 -15.29 9.77
C ARG A 81 -29.40 -16.80 9.56
N PHE A 82 -29.79 -17.26 8.38
CA PHE A 82 -30.23 -18.65 8.15
C PHE A 82 -29.81 -19.27 6.80
N SER A 83 -28.85 -18.70 6.07
CA SER A 83 -28.60 -19.17 4.68
C SER A 83 -27.67 -20.38 4.54
N GLY A 84 -26.93 -20.78 5.58
CA GLY A 84 -25.92 -21.85 5.48
C GLY A 84 -24.82 -21.59 4.42
N LYS A 85 -24.77 -20.37 3.86
CA LYS A 85 -23.80 -19.92 2.87
C LYS A 85 -22.78 -19.04 3.57
N SER A 86 -21.50 -19.27 3.29
CA SER A 86 -20.40 -18.51 3.87
C SER A 86 -20.62 -17.02 3.61
N GLY A 87 -20.86 -16.26 4.69
CA GLY A 87 -20.92 -14.81 4.64
C GLY A 87 -19.55 -14.23 4.25
N TRP A 88 -19.49 -12.91 4.08
CA TRP A 88 -18.23 -12.23 3.76
C TRP A 88 -17.13 -12.51 4.78
N LEU A 89 -17.46 -12.54 6.08
CA LEU A 89 -16.48 -12.75 7.15
C LEU A 89 -15.88 -14.17 7.13
N ALA A 90 -16.72 -15.21 7.00
CA ALA A 90 -16.25 -16.59 6.89
C ALA A 90 -15.38 -16.80 5.64
N MET A 91 -15.66 -16.07 4.56
CA MET A 91 -14.83 -16.10 3.36
C MET A 91 -13.50 -15.36 3.58
N CYS A 92 -13.50 -14.21 4.25
CA CYS A 92 -12.26 -13.53 4.65
C CYS A 92 -11.42 -14.43 5.57
N GLU A 93 -12.04 -15.16 6.49
CA GLU A 93 -11.35 -16.09 7.38
C GLU A 93 -10.63 -17.20 6.59
N GLU A 94 -11.31 -17.83 5.62
CA GLU A 94 -10.72 -18.87 4.77
C GLU A 94 -9.61 -18.33 3.86
N ILE A 95 -9.76 -17.11 3.34
CA ILE A 95 -8.86 -16.55 2.31
C ILE A 95 -7.66 -15.82 2.90
N LEU A 96 -7.87 -14.99 3.94
CA LEU A 96 -6.87 -14.02 4.41
C LEU A 96 -6.18 -14.41 5.70
N THR A 97 -6.79 -15.26 6.54
CA THR A 97 -6.19 -15.61 7.85
C THR A 97 -4.79 -16.18 7.65
N GLY A 98 -3.81 -15.61 8.36
CA GLY A 98 -2.40 -15.99 8.27
C GLY A 98 -1.66 -15.50 7.02
N ARG A 99 -2.35 -15.21 5.90
CA ARG A 99 -1.69 -14.79 4.65
C ARG A 99 -0.95 -13.47 4.75
N LEU A 100 -1.53 -12.50 5.48
CA LEU A 100 -0.91 -11.19 5.67
C LEU A 100 0.30 -11.29 6.62
N ASP A 101 0.22 -12.16 7.62
CA ASP A 101 1.35 -12.43 8.52
C ASP A 101 2.47 -13.19 7.79
N GLU A 102 2.13 -14.14 6.91
CA GLU A 102 3.08 -14.88 6.07
C GLU A 102 3.92 -13.93 5.20
N ILE A 103 3.28 -13.05 4.43
CA ILE A 103 4.01 -12.12 3.54
C ILE A 103 4.83 -11.10 4.35
N GLU A 104 4.33 -10.70 5.52
CA GLU A 104 5.03 -9.82 6.43
C GLU A 104 6.28 -10.48 7.04
N ASN A 105 6.18 -11.75 7.43
CA ASN A 105 7.32 -12.52 7.91
C ASN A 105 8.38 -12.70 6.82
N GLN A 106 7.97 -12.91 5.56
CA GLN A 106 8.90 -12.96 4.43
C GLN A 106 9.67 -11.65 4.25
N LEU A 107 9.04 -10.49 4.43
CA LEU A 107 9.76 -9.20 4.39
C LEU A 107 10.86 -9.13 5.46
N ASN A 108 10.56 -9.61 6.68
CA ASN A 108 11.55 -9.66 7.76
C ASN A 108 12.71 -10.61 7.40
N GLU A 109 12.45 -11.74 6.76
CA GLU A 109 13.47 -12.68 6.27
C GLU A 109 14.39 -12.06 5.21
N PHE A 110 13.87 -11.14 4.39
CA PHE A 110 14.66 -10.34 3.44
C PHE A 110 15.39 -9.16 4.09
N GLY A 111 15.29 -9.00 5.42
CA GLY A 111 15.93 -7.91 6.16
C GLY A 111 15.25 -6.56 5.95
N VAL A 112 13.95 -6.56 5.59
CA VAL A 112 13.11 -5.36 5.52
C VAL A 112 12.35 -5.22 6.83
N GLU A 113 12.69 -4.20 7.60
CA GLU A 113 12.14 -3.96 8.92
C GLU A 113 11.36 -2.66 8.98
N TYR A 114 10.30 -2.64 9.78
CA TYR A 114 9.56 -1.42 10.05
C TYR A 114 10.28 -0.53 11.08
N ILE A 115 10.31 0.79 10.83
CA ILE A 115 10.87 1.79 11.75
C ILE A 115 9.82 2.48 12.63
N SER A 116 10.06 2.48 13.93
CA SER A 116 9.19 3.06 14.95
C SER A 116 9.99 3.78 16.01
N GLN A 117 9.50 4.95 16.41
CA GLN A 117 10.00 5.65 17.61
C GLN A 117 9.49 5.04 18.91
N HIS A 118 8.48 4.17 18.82
CA HIS A 118 7.89 3.47 19.96
C HIS A 118 8.59 2.13 20.25
N ILE A 119 9.54 1.70 19.42
CA ILE A 119 10.37 0.51 19.65
C ILE A 119 11.66 0.97 20.34
N GLU A 120 11.88 0.51 21.57
CA GLU A 120 13.02 0.92 22.40
C GLU A 120 14.36 0.70 21.69
N GLN A 121 14.51 -0.45 21.03
CA GLN A 121 15.73 -0.85 20.31
C GLN A 121 16.01 0.00 19.07
N GLN A 122 15.04 0.82 18.63
CA GLN A 122 15.13 1.65 17.44
C GLN A 122 15.25 3.14 17.78
N LYS A 123 15.23 3.55 19.06
CA LYS A 123 15.33 4.97 19.45
C LYS A 123 16.57 5.65 18.87
N ASP A 124 17.70 4.95 18.85
CA ASP A 124 18.96 5.48 18.31
C ASP A 124 18.95 5.67 16.78
N LEU A 125 17.95 5.13 16.08
CA LEU A 125 17.74 5.36 14.64
C LEU A 125 17.15 6.74 14.35
N PHE A 126 16.74 7.49 15.38
CA PHE A 126 16.12 8.81 15.23
C PHE A 126 16.97 9.92 15.86
N ASN A 127 16.85 11.12 15.31
CA ASN A 127 17.45 12.35 15.85
C ASN A 127 16.39 13.39 16.26
N ALA A 128 15.13 13.19 15.88
CA ALA A 128 13.99 14.03 16.23
C ALA A 128 12.71 13.18 16.33
N GLU A 129 11.67 13.71 16.96
CA GLU A 129 10.35 13.04 17.05
C GLU A 129 9.53 13.24 15.76
N ILE A 130 8.90 12.16 15.27
CA ILE A 130 7.98 12.17 14.15
C ILE A 130 6.67 12.77 14.63
N THR A 131 6.41 14.01 14.25
CA THR A 131 5.20 14.74 14.66
C THR A 131 4.41 15.24 13.45
N TRP A 132 3.14 15.56 13.64
CA TRP A 132 2.27 16.09 12.57
C TRP A 132 2.69 17.45 11.98
N PRO A 133 3.21 18.43 12.75
CA PRO A 133 3.52 19.75 12.19
C PRO A 133 4.55 19.75 11.05
N PRO A 134 5.69 19.01 11.11
CA PRO A 134 6.56 18.83 9.95
C PRO A 134 5.85 18.21 8.74
N ALA A 135 5.05 17.15 8.93
CA ALA A 135 4.31 16.53 7.82
C ALA A 135 3.28 17.49 7.18
N LYS A 136 2.60 18.32 7.99
CA LYS A 136 1.72 19.37 7.46
C LYS A 136 2.49 20.39 6.62
N ARG A 137 3.66 20.83 7.08
CA ARG A 137 4.50 21.76 6.31
C ARG A 137 4.92 21.17 4.97
N LEU A 138 5.30 19.89 4.94
CA LEU A 138 5.59 19.18 3.69
C LEU A 138 4.37 19.21 2.75
N ALA A 139 3.19 18.81 3.23
CA ALA A 139 1.97 18.84 2.45
C ALA A 139 1.56 20.25 1.98
N GLU A 140 1.75 21.28 2.81
CA GLU A 140 1.48 22.69 2.46
C GLU A 140 2.42 23.21 1.38
N GLN A 141 3.68 22.77 1.38
CA GLN A 141 4.72 23.24 0.44
C GLN A 141 4.72 22.49 -0.88
N SER A 142 4.42 21.19 -0.88
CA SER A 142 4.50 20.33 -2.07
C SER A 142 3.15 19.85 -2.60
N CYS A 143 2.06 20.09 -1.86
CA CYS A 143 0.73 19.52 -2.13
C CYS A 143 0.69 17.98 -2.10
N MET A 144 1.68 17.32 -1.49
CA MET A 144 1.72 15.86 -1.40
C MET A 144 0.68 15.29 -0.44
N GLY A 145 0.30 14.03 -0.67
CA GLY A 145 -0.57 13.29 0.23
C GLY A 145 0.02 13.18 1.64
N PHE A 146 -0.84 13.14 2.67
CA PHE A 146 -0.37 13.02 4.06
C PHE A 146 0.36 11.70 4.34
N SER A 147 0.08 10.64 3.58
CA SER A 147 0.86 9.41 3.67
C SER A 147 2.32 9.65 3.28
N ASP A 148 2.54 10.27 2.13
CA ASP A 148 3.88 10.57 1.59
C ASP A 148 4.59 11.60 2.46
N ALA A 149 3.86 12.61 2.94
CA ALA A 149 4.38 13.60 3.88
C ALA A 149 4.86 12.94 5.19
N MET A 150 4.14 11.93 5.70
CA MET A 150 4.56 11.18 6.89
C MET A 150 5.75 10.27 6.60
N ILE A 151 5.84 9.69 5.40
CA ILE A 151 7.01 8.92 4.97
C ILE A 151 8.26 9.79 4.98
N LEU A 152 8.18 10.96 4.34
CA LEU A 152 9.30 11.89 4.23
C LEU A 152 9.66 12.52 5.58
N ASN A 153 8.67 12.84 6.42
CA ASN A 153 8.89 13.29 7.80
C ASN A 153 9.63 12.21 8.63
N ALA A 154 9.21 10.95 8.54
CA ALA A 154 9.91 9.84 9.21
C ALA A 154 11.36 9.71 8.72
N ALA A 155 11.59 9.88 7.42
CA ALA A 155 12.94 9.90 6.86
C ALA A 155 13.74 11.09 7.43
N GLN A 156 13.20 12.32 7.44
CA GLN A 156 13.87 13.51 7.96
C GLN A 156 14.23 13.39 9.46
N CYS A 157 13.34 12.84 10.28
CA CYS A 157 13.55 12.62 11.72
C CYS A 157 14.47 11.43 12.06
N SER A 158 14.86 10.62 11.06
CA SER A 158 15.76 9.49 11.26
C SER A 158 17.23 9.90 11.19
N ARG A 159 18.15 8.96 11.44
CA ARG A 159 19.58 9.08 11.16
C ARG A 159 19.98 8.48 9.81
N PHE A 160 19.03 7.96 9.03
CA PHE A 160 19.33 7.37 7.73
C PHE A 160 19.84 8.44 6.75
N PRO A 161 20.82 8.14 5.89
CA PRO A 161 21.38 9.12 4.96
C PRO A 161 20.40 9.46 3.83
N CYS A 162 19.61 8.49 3.40
CA CYS A 162 18.73 8.63 2.24
C CYS A 162 17.46 7.80 2.40
N ILE A 163 16.49 8.08 1.53
CA ILE A 163 15.29 7.26 1.31
C ILE A 163 15.33 6.72 -0.12
N ILE A 164 14.85 5.49 -0.32
CA ILE A 164 14.68 4.90 -1.66
C ILE A 164 13.21 4.98 -2.01
N SER A 165 12.87 5.59 -3.15
CA SER A 165 11.49 5.71 -3.60
C SER A 165 11.39 5.73 -5.13
N ILE A 166 10.22 5.36 -5.65
CA ILE A 166 9.82 5.60 -7.04
C ILE A 166 8.65 6.60 -7.11
N ASP A 167 8.18 7.07 -5.96
CA ASP A 167 7.04 7.96 -5.85
C ASP A 167 7.39 9.37 -6.30
N PHE A 168 6.54 9.93 -7.17
CA PHE A 168 6.78 11.23 -7.77
C PHE A 168 6.85 12.34 -6.70
N ASP A 169 5.89 12.36 -5.78
CA ASP A 169 5.72 13.42 -4.78
C ASP A 169 6.87 13.41 -3.78
N ILE A 170 7.38 12.23 -3.40
CA ILE A 170 8.56 12.13 -2.52
C ILE A 170 9.79 12.77 -3.19
N GLY A 171 10.04 12.48 -4.47
CA GLY A 171 11.16 13.09 -5.20
C GLY A 171 10.99 14.59 -5.42
N TYR A 172 9.77 15.01 -5.78
CA TYR A 172 9.46 16.41 -5.99
C TYR A 172 9.65 17.23 -4.70
N ALA A 173 9.14 16.76 -3.57
CA ALA A 173 9.26 17.43 -2.29
C ALA A 173 10.72 17.51 -1.80
N ALA A 174 11.52 16.47 -2.06
CA ALA A 174 12.95 16.49 -1.74
C ALA A 174 13.72 17.49 -2.61
N LEU A 175 13.42 17.59 -3.90
CA LEU A 175 14.05 18.58 -4.78
C LEU A 175 13.64 20.02 -4.44
N ALA A 176 12.42 20.21 -3.94
CA ALA A 176 11.92 21.52 -3.54
C ALA A 176 12.49 22.01 -2.19
N SER A 177 13.26 21.19 -1.46
CA SER A 177 13.74 21.51 -0.11
C SER A 177 15.24 21.25 0.04
N ALA A 178 16.02 22.31 0.32
CA ALA A 178 17.46 22.20 0.57
C ALA A 178 17.80 21.43 1.87
N GLU A 179 16.83 21.28 2.78
CA GLU A 179 17.00 20.58 4.06
C GLU A 179 16.54 19.12 3.99
N ALA A 180 15.95 18.69 2.87
CA ALA A 180 15.50 17.31 2.71
C ALA A 180 16.68 16.36 2.56
N LYS A 181 16.46 15.10 2.96
CA LYS A 181 17.42 14.03 2.75
C LYS A 181 17.44 13.59 1.29
N ASP A 182 18.57 13.01 0.90
CA ASP A 182 18.73 12.44 -0.43
C ASP A 182 17.64 11.39 -0.71
N VAL A 183 17.03 11.49 -1.89
CA VAL A 183 16.10 10.48 -2.40
C VAL A 183 16.79 9.73 -3.54
N VAL A 184 16.98 8.43 -3.35
CA VAL A 184 17.53 7.53 -4.35
C VAL A 184 16.40 6.94 -5.17
N MET A 185 16.48 7.12 -6.48
CA MET A 185 15.47 6.66 -7.44
C MET A 185 16.11 5.95 -8.63
N PRO A 186 15.39 5.06 -9.34
CA PRO A 186 15.84 4.56 -10.64
C PRO A 186 16.02 5.70 -11.63
N ASP A 187 17.03 5.60 -12.50
CA ASP A 187 17.33 6.64 -13.51
C ASP A 187 16.09 7.02 -14.32
N SER A 188 15.29 6.05 -14.77
CA SER A 188 14.06 6.29 -15.55
C SER A 188 13.01 7.13 -14.82
N VAL A 189 13.02 7.16 -13.49
CA VAL A 189 12.16 8.01 -12.67
C VAL A 189 12.85 9.35 -12.44
N ALA A 190 14.14 9.33 -12.09
CA ALA A 190 14.95 10.53 -11.87
C ALA A 190 14.97 11.48 -13.09
N GLU A 191 14.94 10.93 -14.31
CA GLU A 191 14.91 11.70 -15.56
C GLU A 191 13.70 12.63 -15.68
N GLN A 192 12.56 12.26 -15.08
CA GLN A 192 11.34 13.06 -15.09
C GLN A 192 11.55 14.41 -14.38
N TYR A 193 12.48 14.47 -13.43
CA TYR A 193 12.74 15.67 -12.66
C TYR A 193 13.68 16.67 -13.32
N ARG A 194 14.37 16.30 -14.41
CA ARG A 194 15.38 17.16 -15.06
C ARG A 194 14.84 18.50 -15.55
N HIS A 195 13.52 18.61 -15.73
CA HIS A 195 12.84 19.80 -16.20
C HIS A 195 12.37 20.73 -15.08
N TYR A 196 12.50 20.34 -13.82
CA TYR A 196 12.11 21.15 -12.68
C TYR A 196 13.28 22.02 -12.24
N HIS A 197 13.03 23.33 -12.19
CA HIS A 197 13.98 24.32 -11.71
C HIS A 197 13.35 25.03 -10.53
N PHE A 198 13.85 24.75 -9.33
CA PHE A 198 13.41 25.44 -8.11
C PHE A 198 14.31 26.65 -7.89
N GLU A 199 13.71 27.83 -7.74
CA GLU A 199 14.45 29.01 -7.28
C GLU A 199 14.91 28.75 -5.85
N GLN A 200 16.20 28.97 -5.57
CA GLN A 200 16.69 28.92 -4.19
C GLN A 200 16.04 30.07 -3.43
N VAL A 201 15.04 29.75 -2.61
CA VAL A 201 14.47 30.70 -1.66
C VAL A 201 15.48 30.84 -0.53
N ASN A 202 16.24 31.95 -0.53
CA ASN A 202 17.14 32.35 0.55
C ASN A 202 16.38 32.63 1.85
#